data_AF-A0A1S2N7Y8-F1
#
_entry.id   AF-A0A1S2N7Y8-F1
#
_cell.length_a   1.000
_cell.length_b   1.000
_cell.length_c   1.000
_cell.angle_alpha   90.00
_cell.angle_beta   90.00
_cell.angle_gamma   90.00
#
_symmetry.space_group_name_H-M   'P 1'
#
loop_
_entity.id
_entity.type
_entity.pdbx_description
1 polymer ?
#
loop_
_entity_poly.entity_id
_entity_poly.type
_entity_poly.pdbx_seq_one_letter_code
_entity_poly.pdbx_strand_id
1 'polypeptide(L)'
;MKLRFALCAALLAGCATQAPAPGSVVAAERLSAAVVAGRTTKAELLAAFGPTKSVRFDSGYEAWVYQSPAVGGRFSEFVVLIDPAGVVSKTRTRAPSTP
;
A
#
# COMPACT_ATOMS: atom_id res chain seq x y z
N MET A 1 42.07 -26.35 19.37
CA MET A 1 41.85 -25.05 18.72
C MET A 1 40.49 -25.04 18.01
N LYS A 2 39.39 -24.90 18.77
CA LYS A 2 38.00 -24.94 18.28
C LYS A 2 37.33 -23.56 18.44
N LEU A 3 38.07 -22.48 18.15
CA LEU A 3 37.66 -21.11 18.50
C LEU A 3 37.86 -20.15 17.31
N ARG A 4 37.35 -20.51 16.14
CA ARG A 4 37.40 -19.65 14.94
C ARG A 4 36.10 -19.59 14.14
N PHE A 5 35.05 -20.30 14.56
CA PHE A 5 33.81 -20.42 13.78
C PHE A 5 32.60 -19.69 14.36
N ALA A 6 32.74 -18.97 15.47
CA ALA A 6 31.59 -18.43 16.22
C ALA A 6 31.41 -16.91 16.11
N LEU A 7 32.28 -16.17 15.42
CA LEU A 7 32.26 -14.68 15.48
C LEU A 7 31.63 -14.00 14.26
N CYS A 8 31.42 -14.69 13.15
CA CYS A 8 30.89 -14.07 11.92
C CYS A 8 29.37 -14.16 11.74
N ALA A 9 28.64 -14.84 12.63
CA ALA A 9 27.20 -15.08 12.46
C ALA A 9 26.28 -14.03 13.13
N ALA A 10 26.83 -13.03 13.82
CA ALA A 10 26.03 -12.12 14.66
C ALA A 10 25.71 -10.74 14.04
N LEU A 11 26.13 -10.46 12.79
CA LEU A 11 26.05 -9.11 12.20
C LEU A 11 24.91 -8.88 11.18
N LEU A 12 23.94 -9.78 11.06
CA LEU A 12 22.81 -9.63 10.13
C LEU A 12 21.44 -9.42 10.81
N ALA A 13 21.42 -9.19 12.12
CA ALA A 13 20.20 -8.85 12.83
C ALA A 13 20.00 -7.33 12.86
N GLY A 14 19.17 -6.80 11.95
CA GLY A 14 18.56 -5.47 12.14
C GLY A 14 18.48 -4.60 10.89
N CYS A 15 17.63 -4.96 9.94
CA CYS A 15 17.02 -3.95 9.06
C CYS A 15 15.53 -3.82 9.40
N ALA A 16 15.24 -2.77 10.17
CA ALA A 16 13.98 -2.04 10.20
C ALA A 16 12.68 -2.86 10.31
N THR A 17 12.35 -3.29 11.52
CA THR A 17 10.93 -3.36 11.92
C THR A 17 10.40 -1.95 12.14
N GLN A 18 10.27 -1.19 11.04
CA GLN A 18 9.40 -0.02 11.03
C GLN A 18 7.98 -0.56 10.97
N ALA A 19 7.15 -0.23 11.97
CA ALA A 19 5.71 -0.43 11.85
C ALA A 19 5.26 0.19 10.52
N PRO A 20 4.45 -0.50 9.69
CA PRO A 20 4.04 0.05 8.41
C PRO A 20 3.44 1.44 8.67
N ALA A 21 4.01 2.45 8.01
CA ALA A 21 3.41 3.77 7.98
C ALA A 21 1.93 3.62 7.57
N PRO A 22 1.02 4.46 8.09
CA PRO A 22 -0.40 4.36 7.79
C PRO A 22 -0.62 4.43 6.28
N GLY A 23 -0.91 3.29 5.65
CA GLY A 23 -1.08 3.20 4.19
C GLY A 23 0.21 3.46 3.39
N SER A 24 0.27 2.91 2.18
CA SER A 24 1.30 3.35 1.22
C SER A 24 1.02 4.81 0.85
N VAL A 25 1.96 5.70 1.20
CA VAL A 25 1.89 7.13 0.85
C VAL A 25 2.42 7.31 -0.57
N VAL A 26 1.54 7.75 -1.47
CA VAL A 26 1.81 7.90 -2.90
C VAL A 26 1.32 9.28 -3.35
N ALA A 27 2.04 9.93 -4.28
CA ALA A 27 1.58 11.16 -4.90
C ALA A 27 0.20 10.97 -5.58
N ALA A 28 -0.72 11.90 -5.37
CA ALA A 28 -2.10 11.79 -5.84
C ALA A 28 -2.19 11.66 -7.37
N GLU A 29 -1.34 12.42 -8.07
CA GLU A 29 -1.25 12.44 -9.53
C GLU A 29 -0.78 11.10 -10.09
N ARG A 30 0.12 10.42 -9.36
CA ARG A 30 0.61 9.09 -9.77
C ARG A 30 -0.48 8.04 -9.66
N LEU A 31 -1.32 8.12 -8.63
CA LEU A 31 -2.46 7.21 -8.45
C LEU A 31 -3.53 7.43 -9.53
N SER A 32 -3.92 8.68 -9.77
CA SER A 32 -4.95 9.01 -10.76
C SER A 32 -4.50 8.70 -12.19
N ALA A 33 -3.21 8.85 -12.50
CA ALA A 33 -2.66 8.54 -13.83
C ALA A 33 -2.53 7.03 -14.10
N ALA A 34 -2.20 6.22 -13.08
CA ALA A 34 -1.91 4.81 -13.29
C ALA A 34 -3.10 3.87 -13.03
N VAL A 35 -4.09 4.28 -12.23
CA VAL A 35 -5.22 3.42 -11.85
C VAL A 35 -6.44 3.72 -12.70
N VAL A 36 -6.76 2.79 -13.60
CA VAL A 36 -7.90 2.85 -14.52
C VAL A 36 -8.87 1.73 -14.19
N ALA A 37 -10.10 2.08 -13.80
CA ALA A 37 -11.16 1.11 -13.55
C ALA A 37 -11.46 0.29 -14.82
N GLY A 38 -11.70 -1.01 -14.64
CA GLY A 38 -11.90 -2.00 -15.69
C GLY A 38 -10.63 -2.50 -16.36
N ARG A 39 -9.45 -1.94 -16.03
CA ARG A 39 -8.17 -2.35 -16.63
C ARG A 39 -7.11 -2.71 -15.60
N THR A 40 -6.87 -1.83 -14.63
CA THR A 40 -5.80 -2.04 -13.65
C THR A 40 -6.13 -3.25 -12.78
N THR A 41 -5.13 -4.10 -12.55
CA THR A 41 -5.25 -5.31 -11.75
C THR A 41 -4.63 -5.16 -10.37
N LYS A 42 -5.01 -6.02 -9.44
CA LYS A 42 -4.39 -6.14 -8.10
C LYS A 42 -2.87 -6.35 -8.18
N ALA A 43 -2.41 -7.16 -9.13
CA ALA A 43 -0.99 -7.43 -9.32
C ALA A 43 -0.24 -6.17 -9.77
N GLU A 44 -0.80 -5.40 -10.69
CA GLU A 44 -0.21 -4.12 -11.13
C GLU A 44 -0.20 -3.08 -10.00
N LEU A 45 -1.25 -3.02 -9.18
CA LEU A 45 -1.27 -2.15 -7.99
C LEU A 45 -0.15 -2.51 -7.02
N LEU A 46 0.03 -3.80 -6.72
CA LEU A 46 1.10 -4.28 -5.86
C LEU A 46 2.48 -3.97 -6.43
N ALA A 47 2.68 -4.18 -7.74
CA ALA A 47 3.94 -3.90 -8.40
C ALA A 47 4.26 -2.40 -8.43
N ALA A 48 3.26 -1.54 -8.66
CA ALA A 48 3.46 -0.10 -8.81
C ALA A 48 3.55 0.65 -7.46
N PHE A 49 2.78 0.22 -6.46
CA PHE A 49 2.54 0.98 -5.22
C PHE A 49 2.82 0.21 -3.94
N GLY A 50 3.07 -1.10 -4.05
CA GLY A 50 3.27 -1.97 -2.90
C GLY A 50 1.97 -2.33 -2.16
N PRO A 51 2.08 -3.16 -1.11
CA PRO A 51 0.95 -3.47 -0.25
C PRO A 51 0.46 -2.23 0.49
N THR A 52 -0.85 -2.18 0.76
CA THR A 52 -1.46 -1.09 1.51
C THR A 52 -2.55 -1.60 2.45
N LYS A 53 -3.18 -0.71 3.21
CA LYS A 53 -4.33 -1.05 4.04
C LYS A 53 -5.47 -1.53 3.15
N SER A 54 -5.95 -2.75 3.41
CA SER A 54 -7.02 -3.39 2.65
C SER A 54 -8.06 -4.02 3.57
N VAL A 55 -9.32 -4.03 3.13
CA VAL A 55 -10.41 -4.82 3.70
C VAL A 55 -10.92 -5.76 2.62
N ARG A 56 -11.07 -7.04 2.94
CA ARG A 56 -11.68 -8.03 2.05
C ARG A 56 -13.10 -8.33 2.54
N PHE A 57 -14.04 -8.38 1.60
CA PHE A 57 -15.44 -8.70 1.87
C PHE A 57 -15.71 -10.17 1.53
N ASP A 58 -16.74 -10.76 2.16
CA ASP A 58 -17.14 -12.15 1.89
C ASP A 58 -17.63 -12.36 0.45
N SER A 59 -18.05 -11.28 -0.22
CA SER A 59 -18.39 -11.27 -1.65
C SER A 59 -17.17 -11.45 -2.58
N GLY A 60 -15.95 -11.50 -2.03
CA GLY A 60 -14.69 -11.59 -2.80
C GLY A 60 -14.13 -10.24 -3.23
N TYR A 61 -14.86 -9.14 -3.01
CA TYR A 61 -14.33 -7.81 -3.27
C TYR A 61 -13.25 -7.42 -2.25
N GLU A 62 -12.37 -6.51 -2.63
CA GLU A 62 -11.38 -5.90 -1.74
C GLU A 62 -11.39 -4.37 -1.87
N ALA A 63 -11.46 -3.66 -0.75
CA ALA A 63 -11.26 -2.22 -0.69
C ALA A 63 -9.84 -1.92 -0.22
N TRP A 64 -9.04 -1.26 -1.05
CA TRP A 64 -7.66 -0.88 -0.78
C TRP A 64 -7.56 0.63 -0.67
N VAL A 65 -6.75 1.14 0.26
CA VAL A 65 -6.62 2.58 0.52
C VAL A 65 -5.16 3.00 0.37
N TYR A 66 -4.91 3.97 -0.49
CA TYR A 66 -3.64 4.69 -0.57
C TYR A 66 -3.80 6.10 0.01
N GLN A 67 -2.74 6.63 0.61
CA GLN A 67 -2.75 7.98 1.15
C GLN A 67 -1.92 8.91 0.27
N SER A 68 -2.36 10.15 0.10
CA SER A 68 -1.59 11.18 -0.59
C SER A 68 -1.44 12.40 0.30
N PRO A 69 -0.24 13.02 0.37
CA PRO A 69 -0.04 14.22 1.16
C PRO A 69 -0.98 15.35 0.73
N ALA A 70 -1.56 16.04 1.71
CA ALA A 70 -2.42 17.20 1.51
C ALA A 70 -1.97 18.37 2.39
N VAL A 71 -2.56 19.54 2.18
CA VAL A 71 -2.19 20.78 2.90
C VAL A 71 -2.45 20.65 4.40
N GLY A 72 -1.47 21.11 5.19
CA GLY A 72 -1.55 21.17 6.65
C GLY A 72 -1.21 19.84 7.34
N GLY A 73 -0.31 19.03 6.76
CA GLY A 73 0.13 17.76 7.36
C GLY A 73 -0.94 16.67 7.37
N ARG A 74 -1.98 16.82 6.55
CA ARG A 74 -3.09 15.88 6.41
C ARG A 74 -2.90 14.98 5.19
N PHE A 75 -3.75 13.98 5.05
CA PHE A 75 -3.73 13.06 3.92
C PHE A 75 -5.11 12.98 3.26
N SER A 76 -5.15 13.03 1.93
CA SER A 76 -6.29 12.53 1.17
C SER A 76 -6.17 11.02 1.02
N GLU A 77 -7.31 10.35 0.82
CA GLU A 77 -7.34 8.90 0.64
C GLU A 77 -7.82 8.57 -0.77
N PHE A 78 -7.06 7.73 -1.47
CA PHE A 78 -7.45 7.15 -2.74
C PHE A 78 -7.87 5.69 -2.51
N VAL A 79 -9.18 5.46 -2.58
CA VAL A 79 -9.79 4.16 -2.34
C VAL A 79 -10.00 3.45 -3.66
N VAL A 80 -9.55 2.21 -3.73
CA VAL A 80 -9.69 1.32 -4.90
C VAL A 80 -10.56 0.15 -4.49
N LEU A 81 -11.60 -0.13 -5.26
CA LEU A 81 -12.42 -1.32 -5.11
C LEU A 81 -12.00 -2.34 -6.18
N ILE A 82 -11.50 -3.48 -5.73
CA ILE A 82 -11.08 -4.60 -6.57
C ILE A 82 -12.17 -5.65 -6.54
N ASP A 83 -12.55 -6.15 -7.70
CA ASP A 83 -13.55 -7.21 -7.83
C ASP A 83 -12.96 -8.61 -7.56
N PRO A 84 -13.79 -9.66 -7.47
CA PRO A 84 -13.31 -11.01 -7.24
C PRO A 84 -12.39 -11.57 -8.34
N ALA A 85 -12.38 -10.98 -9.54
CA ALA A 85 -11.45 -11.34 -10.61
C ALA A 85 -10.08 -10.66 -10.46
N GLY A 86 -9.92 -9.80 -9.45
CA GLY A 86 -8.68 -9.08 -9.19
C GLY A 86 -8.52 -7.81 -10.04
N VAL A 87 -9.60 -7.28 -10.63
CA VAL A 87 -9.58 -6.07 -11.45
C VAL A 87 -10.18 -4.90 -10.67
N VAL A 88 -9.62 -3.71 -10.83
CA VAL A 88 -10.18 -2.49 -10.23
C VAL A 88 -11.53 -2.21 -10.87
N SER A 89 -12.59 -2.31 -10.08
CA SER A 89 -13.96 -2.01 -10.53
C SER A 89 -14.32 -0.54 -10.34
N LYS A 90 -13.85 0.10 -9.26
CA LYS A 90 -14.11 1.51 -8.94
C LYS A 90 -12.95 2.17 -8.22
N THR A 91 -12.85 3.49 -8.35
CA THR A 91 -11.94 4.33 -7.57
C THR A 91 -12.71 5.49 -6.93
N ARG A 92 -12.21 6.00 -5.80
CA ARG A 92 -12.75 7.20 -5.14
C ARG A 92 -11.64 7.94 -4.41
N THR A 93 -11.59 9.25 -4.60
CA THR A 93 -10.75 10.13 -3.77
C THR A 93 -11.59 10.74 -2.65
N ARG A 94 -11.15 10.58 -1.40
CA ARG A 94 -11.70 11.24 -0.22
C ARG A 94 -10.79 12.40 0.16
N ALA A 95 -11.37 13.59 0.30
CA ALA A 95 -10.67 14.75 0.84
C ALA A 95 -10.20 14.48 2.28
N PRO A 96 -9.10 15.09 2.73
CA PRO A 96 -8.69 15.00 4.13
C PRO A 96 -9.83 15.43 5.04
N SER A 97 -10.19 14.60 6.02
CA SER A 97 -11.23 14.96 7.00
C SER A 97 -10.84 16.24 7.74
N THR A 98 -11.80 17.16 7.88
CA THR A 98 -11.72 18.23 8.87
C THR A 98 -11.82 17.61 10.27
N PRO A 99 -11.03 18.07 11.26
CA PRO A 99 -11.17 17.64 12.66
C PRO A 99 -12.57 17.86 13.21
#